data_AF-A0A7W0QSF5-F1
#
_entry.id   AF-A0A7W0QSF5-F1
#
_cell.length_a   1.000
_cell.length_b   1.000
_cell.length_c   1.000
_cell.angle_alpha   90.00
_cell.angle_beta   90.00
_cell.angle_gamma   90.00
#
_symmetry.space_group_name_H-M   'P 1'
#
loop_
_entity.id
_entity.type
_entity.pdbx_description
1 polymer ?
#
loop_
_entity_poly.entity_id
_entity_poly.type
_entity_poly.pdbx_seq_one_letter_code
_entity_poly.pdbx_strand_id
1 'polypeptide(L)' 'MILEVATLDVRSGQEAAFETAFREAQVIIAAMDGYQSHELQRCIENSSRYLLLVKWETLEDH' A
#
# COMPACT_ATOMS: atom_id res chain seq x y z
N MET A 1 12.27 2.90 -13.52
CA MET A 1 11.51 3.29 -12.32
C MET A 1 10.06 3.53 -12.68
N ILE A 2 9.13 2.88 -11.98
CA ILE A 2 7.68 3.12 -12.10
C ILE A 2 7.06 3.41 -10.73
N LEU A 3 5.89 4.04 -10.73
CA LEU A 3 5.07 4.23 -9.55
C LEU A 3 3.76 3.46 -9.73
N GLU A 4 3.56 2.45 -8.91
CA GLU A 4 2.27 1.79 -8.76
C GLU A 4 1.38 2.59 -7.80
N VAL A 5 0.12 2.75 -8.16
CA VAL A 5 -0.90 3.41 -7.33
C VAL A 5 -2.10 2.49 -7.19
N ALA A 6 -2.38 2.04 -5.96
CA ALA A 6 -3.55 1.25 -5.64
C ALA A 6 -4.49 2.02 -4.70
N THR A 7 -5.76 2.12 -5.07
CA THR A 7 -6.82 2.67 -4.20
C THR A 7 -7.47 1.52 -3.44
N LEU A 8 -7.45 1.60 -2.11
CA LEU A 8 -7.94 0.56 -1.22
C LEU A 8 -9.16 1.10 -0.46
N ASP A 9 -10.34 0.63 -0.84
CA ASP A 9 -11.58 0.90 -0.10
C ASP A 9 -11.80 -0.21 0.94
N VAL A 10 -11.58 0.16 2.21
CA VAL A 10 -11.74 -0.73 3.36
C VAL A 10 -13.19 -0.69 3.84
N ARG A 11 -13.69 -1.81 4.36
CA ARG A 11 -15.02 -1.84 4.97
C ARG A 11 -15.04 -0.97 6.22
N SER A 12 -16.04 -0.11 6.35
CA SER A 12 -16.18 0.78 7.51
C SER A 12 -16.19 0.00 8.83
N GLY A 13 -15.37 0.44 9.78
CA GLY A 13 -15.14 -0.22 11.07
C GLY A 13 -14.03 -1.29 11.05
N GLN A 14 -13.44 -1.59 9.88
CA GLN A 14 -12.30 -2.52 9.75
C GLN A 14 -10.96 -1.82 9.51
N GLU A 15 -10.90 -0.49 9.59
CA GLU A 15 -9.72 0.32 9.30
C GLU A 15 -8.52 -0.07 10.18
N ALA A 16 -8.72 -0.19 11.50
CA ALA A 16 -7.64 -0.54 12.42
C ALA A 16 -7.11 -1.97 12.19
N ALA A 17 -7.99 -2.90 11.82
CA ALA A 17 -7.61 -4.25 11.47
C ALA A 17 -6.83 -4.27 10.15
N PHE A 18 -7.27 -3.48 9.16
CA PHE A 18 -6.55 -3.28 7.92
C PHE A 18 -5.16 -2.66 8.14
N GLU A 19 -5.04 -1.58 8.92
CA GLU A 19 -3.77 -0.93 9.22
C GLU A 19 -2.80 -1.88 9.97
N THR A 20 -3.33 -2.78 10.80
CA THR A 20 -2.54 -3.82 11.48
C THR A 20 -2.07 -4.90 10.51
N ALA A 21 -2.98 -5.42 9.68
CA ALA A 21 -2.65 -6.42 8.66
C ALA A 21 -1.66 -5.86 7.62
N PHE A 22 -1.82 -4.60 7.21
CA PHE A 22 -0.91 -3.94 6.28
C PHE A 22 0.49 -3.82 6.87
N ARG A 23 0.61 -3.52 8.18
CA ARG A 23 1.92 -3.44 8.84
C ARG A 23 2.70 -4.75 8.79
N GLU A 24 2.01 -5.89 8.77
CA GLU A 24 2.62 -7.21 8.60
C GLU A 24 2.91 -7.51 7.12
N ALA A 25 1.96 -7.20 6.24
CA ALA A 25 2.06 -7.47 4.81
C ALA A 25 3.11 -6.61 4.09
N GLN A 26 3.39 -5.39 4.57
CA GLN A 26 4.35 -4.48 3.93
C GLN A 26 5.76 -5.07 3.80
N VAL A 27 6.12 -6.01 4.67
CA VAL A 27 7.42 -6.71 4.64
C VAL A 27 7.52 -7.62 3.42
N ILE A 28 6.40 -8.16 2.95
CA ILE A 28 6.33 -9.01 1.76
C ILE A 28 6.63 -8.16 0.52
N ILE A 29 5.99 -6.99 0.41
CA ILE A 29 6.23 -6.05 -0.69
C ILE A 29 7.70 -5.59 -0.69
N ALA A 30 8.23 -5.27 0.49
CA ALA A 30 9.61 -4.81 0.64
C ALA A 30 10.67 -5.88 0.31
N ALA A 31 10.28 -7.15 0.23
CA ALA A 31 11.17 -8.28 -0.09
C ALA A 31 11.16 -8.66 -1.57
N MET A 32 10.31 -8.04 -2.39
CA MET A 32 10.24 -8.30 -3.83
C MET A 32 11.42 -7.67 -4.56
N ASP A 33 11.86 -8.31 -5.65
CA ASP A 33 12.93 -7.78 -6.51
C ASP A 33 12.50 -6.40 -7.05
N GLY A 34 13.47 -5.49 -7.19
CA GLY A 34 13.20 -4.13 -7.70
C GLY A 34 12.41 -3.21 -6.76
N TYR A 35 12.04 -3.64 -5.55
CA TYR A 35 11.41 -2.78 -4.56
C TYR A 35 12.31 -1.60 -4.18
N GLN A 36 11.77 -0.38 -4.21
CA GLN A 36 12.47 0.82 -3.73
C GLN A 36 11.85 1.40 -2.45
N SER A 37 10.53 1.64 -2.45
CA SER A 37 9.81 2.21 -1.30
C SER A 37 8.31 2.02 -1.44
N HIS A 38 7.57 2.07 -0.33
CA HIS A 38 6.13 2.23 -0.35
C HIS A 38 5.63 3.27 0.66
N GLU A 39 4.43 3.80 0.42
CA GLU A 39 3.71 4.70 1.32
C GLU A 39 2.24 4.30 1.36
N LEU A 40 1.67 4.23 2.57
CA LEU A 40 0.23 4.06 2.77
C LEU A 40 -0.35 5.38 3.32
N GLN A 41 -1.19 6.02 2.52
CA GLN A 41 -1.81 7.30 2.84
C GLN A 41 -3.31 7.08 3.11
N ARG A 42 -3.80 7.59 4.25
CA ARG A 42 -5.23 7.53 4.59
C ARG A 42 -5.93 8.79 4.08
N CYS A 43 -7.07 8.63 3.40
CA CYS A 43 -7.88 9.77 2.95
C CYS A 43 -8.55 10.47 4.15
N ILE A 44 -8.54 11.81 4.13
CA ILE A 44 -9.10 12.62 5.22
C ILE A 44 -10.62 12.71 5.11
N GLU A 45 -11.14 12.92 3.90
CA GLU A 45 -12.58 13.06 3.64
C GLU A 45 -13.33 11.72 3.71
N ASN A 46 -12.64 10.62 3.41
CA ASN A 46 -13.17 9.26 3.56
C ASN A 46 -12.19 8.40 4.36
N SER A 47 -12.44 8.26 5.65
CA SER A 47 -11.58 7.55 6.58
C SER A 47 -11.45 6.04 6.31
N SER A 48 -12.32 5.47 5.46
CA SER A 48 -12.27 4.08 5.01
C SER A 48 -11.51 3.90 3.68
N ARG A 49 -10.95 4.97 3.09
CA ARG A 49 -10.17 4.91 1.85
C ARG A 49 -8.67 5.15 2.11
N TYR A 50 -7.85 4.34 1.47
CA TYR A 50 -6.40 4.47 1.49
C TYR A 50 -5.83 4.49 0.08
N LEU A 51 -4.67 5.12 -0.07
CA LEU A 51 -3.84 5.04 -1.25
C LEU A 51 -2.53 4.36 -0.88
N LEU A 52 -2.22 3.27 -1.57
CA LEU A 52 -0.91 2.63 -1.52
C LEU A 52 -0.11 3.08 -2.74
N LEU A 53 1.06 3.64 -2.47
CA LEU A 53 2.03 4.08 -3.47
C LEU A 53 3.25 3.17 -3.35
N VAL A 54 3.65 2.50 -4.42
CA VAL A 54 4.85 1.64 -4.42
C VAL A 54 5.77 2.04 -5.58
N LYS A 55 7.04 2.25 -5.27
CA LYS A 55 8.09 2.55 -6.26
C LYS A 55 8.87 1.28 -6.56
N TRP A 56 8.93 0.96 -7.85
CA TRP A 56 9.64 -0.19 -8.40
C TRP A 56 10.72 0.25 -9.39
N GLU A 57 11.75 -0.56 -9.53
CA GLU A 57 12.81 -0.35 -10.51
C GLU A 57 12.28 -0.56 -11.94
N THR A 58 11.64 -1.68 -12.23
CA THR A 58 10.98 -1.94 -13.52
C THR A 58 9.50 -2.31 -13.36
N LEU A 59 8.80 -2.55 -14.48
CA LEU A 59 7.41 -2.99 -14.48
C LEU A 59 7.27 -4.47 -14.14
N GLU A 60 8.27 -5.27 -14.52
CA GLU A 60 8.30 -6.71 -14.29
C GLU A 60 8.56 -7.10 -12.84
N ASP A 61 9.09 -6.16 -12.05
CA ASP A 61 9.35 -6.27 -10.62
C ASP A 61 8.06 -6.17 -9.76
N HIS A 62 6.98 -5.59 -10.32
CA HIS A 62 5.66 -5.44 -9.69
C HIS A 62 4.83 -6.72 -9.75
#